data_AF-A0A3P6DZK3-F1
#
_entry.id   AF-A0A3P6DZK3-F1
#
_cell.length_a   1.000
_cell.length_b   1.000
_cell.length_c   1.000
_cell.angle_alpha   90.00
_cell.angle_beta   90.00
_cell.angle_gamma   90.00
#
_symmetry.space_group_name_H-M   'P 1'
#
loop_
_entity.id
_entity.type
_entity.pdbx_description
1 polymer ?
#
loop_
_entity_poly.entity_id
_entity_poly.type
_entity_poly.pdbx_seq_one_letter_code
_entity_poly.pdbx_strand_id
1 'polypeptide(L)'
;MAEIQSANPYLATYLENADVSLWSRVYCQGDMYNIKTSNIAESINSALKRARGFSVQFLLEFIREKLGKWFWKRREDALSLPTQHSRGVEYLLVVRSEIADTMTVQPIDGWRFFVKGGKMDCVVDLEHG
;
A
#
# COMPACT_ATOMS: atom_id res chain seq x y z
N MET A 1 -8.43 18.50 7.28
CA MET A 1 -9.57 18.43 8.24
C MET A 1 -10.38 19.70 8.31
N ALA A 2 -9.76 20.89 8.44
CA ALA A 2 -10.50 22.16 8.52
C ALA A 2 -11.50 22.41 7.36
N GLU A 3 -11.12 22.09 6.12
CA GLU A 3 -12.02 22.21 4.96
C GLU A 3 -13.23 21.26 5.03
N ILE A 4 -13.01 20.01 5.47
CA ILE A 4 -14.09 19.01 5.63
C ILE A 4 -15.01 19.43 6.78
N GLN A 5 -14.46 19.92 7.89
CA GLN A 5 -15.21 20.45 9.03
C GLN A 5 -16.12 21.62 8.60
N SER A 6 -15.61 22.52 7.76
CA SER A 6 -16.37 23.65 7.23
C SER A 6 -17.49 23.23 6.28
N ALA A 7 -17.29 22.16 5.49
CA ALA A 7 -18.28 21.68 4.53
C ALA A 7 -19.34 20.77 5.16
N ASN A 8 -18.94 19.90 6.07
CA ASN A 8 -19.82 19.00 6.80
C ASN A 8 -19.22 18.60 8.17
N PRO A 9 -19.65 19.26 9.26
CA PRO A 9 -19.12 18.99 10.61
C PRO A 9 -19.35 17.55 11.06
N TYR A 10 -20.50 16.96 10.69
CA TYR A 10 -20.86 15.61 11.11
C TYR A 10 -19.99 14.55 10.45
N LEU A 11 -19.67 14.75 9.16
CA LEU A 11 -18.74 13.90 8.43
C LEU A 11 -17.32 14.02 9.00
N ALA A 12 -16.90 15.24 9.32
CA ALA A 12 -15.59 15.47 9.91
C ALA A 12 -15.46 14.76 11.26
N THR A 13 -16.44 14.89 12.15
CA THR A 13 -16.47 14.13 13.42
C THR A 13 -16.50 12.62 13.20
N TYR A 14 -17.25 12.12 12.22
CA TYR A 14 -17.23 10.70 11.87
C TYR A 14 -15.84 10.24 11.41
N LEU A 15 -15.16 11.03 10.57
CA LEU A 15 -13.82 10.74 10.08
C LEU A 15 -12.74 10.90 11.15
N GLU A 16 -12.94 11.74 12.15
CA GLU A 16 -12.04 11.82 13.32
C GLU A 16 -12.22 10.63 14.25
N ASN A 17 -13.47 10.20 14.44
CA ASN A 17 -13.79 9.01 15.23
C ASN A 17 -13.36 7.72 14.52
N ALA A 18 -13.45 7.69 13.19
CA ALA A 18 -12.83 6.65 12.39
C ALA A 18 -11.31 6.87 12.42
N ASP A 19 -10.54 5.83 12.73
CA ASP A 19 -9.08 5.95 12.71
C ASP A 19 -8.60 6.49 11.35
N VAL A 20 -7.77 7.53 11.39
CA VAL A 20 -7.18 8.20 10.22
C VAL A 20 -6.47 7.21 9.30
N SER A 21 -5.91 6.13 9.85
CA SER A 21 -5.30 5.05 9.08
C SER A 21 -6.28 4.34 8.12
N LEU A 22 -7.59 4.42 8.38
CA LEU A 22 -8.64 3.77 7.60
C LEU A 22 -9.09 4.57 6.38
N TRP A 23 -8.81 5.87 6.34
CA TRP A 23 -9.28 6.76 5.26
C TRP A 23 -8.21 7.68 4.68
N SER A 24 -7.13 7.95 5.42
CA SER A 24 -5.99 8.71 4.92
C SER A 24 -4.95 7.81 4.29
N ARG A 25 -4.49 8.21 3.10
CA ARG A 25 -3.41 7.54 2.36
C ARG A 25 -2.07 7.62 3.08
N VAL A 26 -1.81 8.72 3.78
CA VAL A 26 -0.51 8.97 4.41
C VAL A 26 -0.29 8.07 5.63
N TYR A 27 -1.38 7.67 6.29
CA TYR A 27 -1.33 6.88 7.53
C TYR A 27 -1.67 5.40 7.33
N CYS A 28 -2.00 4.98 6.11
CA CYS A 28 -2.26 3.58 5.83
C CYS A 28 -0.94 2.82 5.66
N GLN A 29 -0.68 1.87 6.55
CA GLN A 29 0.54 1.05 6.51
C GLN A 29 0.53 0.00 5.38
N GLY A 30 -0.65 -0.35 4.86
CA GLY A 30 -0.81 -1.30 3.76
C GLY A 30 -0.88 -0.64 2.38
N ASP A 31 -0.68 -1.44 1.32
CA ASP A 31 -0.98 -1.01 -0.06
C ASP A 31 -2.50 -0.86 -0.23
N MET A 32 -3.03 0.32 0.08
CA MET A 32 -4.46 0.60 0.01
C MET A 32 -5.03 0.41 -1.42
N TYR A 33 -4.15 0.45 -2.42
CA TYR A 33 -4.47 0.04 -3.77
C TYR A 33 -3.28 -0.69 -4.38
N ASN A 34 -3.41 -2.01 -4.60
CA ASN A 34 -2.69 -2.71 -5.66
C ASN A 34 -3.10 -2.22 -7.07
N ILE A 35 -3.65 -1.00 -7.17
CA ILE A 35 -4.11 -0.35 -8.38
C ILE A 35 -3.29 0.92 -8.55
N LYS A 36 -1.98 0.72 -8.75
CA LYS A 36 -1.09 1.74 -9.31
C LYS A 36 -1.22 1.85 -10.83
N THR A 37 -2.15 1.13 -11.44
CA THR A 37 -2.49 1.31 -12.84
C THR A 37 -3.56 2.40 -12.93
N SER A 38 -3.38 3.36 -13.82
CA SER A 38 -4.35 4.42 -14.16
C SER A 38 -5.68 3.89 -14.72
N ASN A 39 -5.94 2.58 -14.57
CA ASN A 39 -6.92 1.84 -15.34
C ASN A 39 -7.92 1.04 -14.49
N ILE A 40 -8.32 1.63 -13.35
CA ILE A 40 -9.35 1.04 -12.47
C ILE A 40 -10.65 0.83 -13.24
N ALA A 41 -11.05 1.84 -14.03
CA ALA A 41 -12.30 1.83 -14.76
C ALA A 41 -12.34 0.70 -15.82
N GLU A 42 -11.29 0.50 -16.64
CA GLU A 42 -11.32 -0.60 -17.61
C GLU A 42 -11.18 -1.95 -16.94
N SER A 43 -10.41 -2.08 -15.85
CA SER A 43 -10.31 -3.34 -15.10
C SER A 43 -11.67 -3.76 -14.51
N ILE A 44 -12.40 -2.83 -13.91
CA ILE A 44 -13.77 -3.08 -13.42
C ILE A 44 -14.70 -3.40 -14.60
N ASN A 45 -14.63 -2.63 -15.68
CA ASN A 45 -15.46 -2.86 -16.86
C ASN A 45 -15.20 -4.22 -17.50
N SER A 46 -13.95 -4.68 -17.54
CA SER A 46 -13.54 -5.99 -18.01
C SER A 46 -14.09 -7.10 -17.11
N ALA A 47 -13.96 -6.94 -15.78
CA ALA A 47 -14.52 -7.88 -14.81
C ALA A 47 -16.05 -8.01 -14.92
N LEU A 48 -16.74 -6.92 -15.25
CA LEU A 48 -18.19 -6.85 -15.39
C LEU A 48 -18.70 -7.15 -16.80
N LYS A 49 -17.82 -7.34 -17.79
CA LYS A 49 -18.17 -7.50 -19.21
C LYS A 49 -19.25 -8.57 -19.43
N ARG A 50 -19.17 -9.68 -18.70
CA ARG A 50 -20.16 -10.77 -18.77
C ARG A 50 -21.50 -10.40 -18.15
N ALA A 51 -21.53 -9.60 -17.09
CA ALA A 51 -22.75 -9.24 -16.37
C ALA A 51 -23.55 -8.10 -17.01
N ARG A 52 -22.92 -7.31 -17.91
CA ARG A 52 -23.54 -6.13 -18.54
C ARG A 52 -24.77 -6.41 -19.43
N GLY A 53 -24.88 -7.62 -19.98
CA GLY A 53 -26.02 -8.02 -20.82
C GLY A 53 -27.26 -8.49 -20.05
N PHE A 54 -27.17 -8.56 -18.72
CA PHE A 54 -28.22 -9.06 -17.85
C PHE A 54 -29.01 -7.92 -17.19
N SER A 55 -30.03 -8.27 -16.40
CA SER A 55 -30.82 -7.28 -15.66
C SER A 55 -29.96 -6.50 -14.67
N VAL A 56 -30.41 -5.28 -14.33
CA VAL A 56 -29.74 -4.43 -13.33
C VAL A 56 -29.61 -5.15 -11.98
N GLN A 57 -30.64 -5.91 -11.58
CA GLN A 57 -30.60 -6.71 -10.36
C GLN A 57 -29.44 -7.73 -10.38
N PHE A 58 -29.30 -8.47 -11.49
CA PHE A 58 -28.22 -9.44 -11.64
C PHE A 58 -26.84 -8.76 -11.61
N LEU A 59 -26.71 -7.60 -12.27
CA LEU A 59 -25.46 -6.84 -12.27
C LEU A 59 -25.05 -6.42 -10.85
N LEU A 60 -26.00 -5.97 -10.03
CA LEU A 60 -25.75 -5.57 -8.64
C LEU A 60 -25.32 -6.76 -7.77
N GLU A 61 -26.00 -7.90 -7.90
CA GLU A 61 -25.62 -9.13 -7.19
C GLU A 61 -24.23 -9.60 -7.60
N PHE A 62 -23.93 -9.57 -8.89
CA PHE A 62 -22.62 -9.94 -9.43
C PHE A 62 -21.50 -9.02 -8.92
N ILE A 63 -21.73 -7.71 -8.89
CA ILE A 63 -20.77 -6.73 -8.33
C ILE A 63 -20.54 -7.04 -6.86
N ARG A 64 -21.60 -7.23 -6.08
CA ARG A 64 -21.52 -7.54 -4.65
C ARG A 64 -20.70 -8.80 -4.39
N GLU A 65 -20.96 -9.87 -5.15
CA GLU A 65 -20.23 -11.14 -5.03
C GLU A 65 -18.74 -10.97 -5.38
N LYS A 66 -18.43 -10.27 -6.47
CA LYS A 66 -17.04 -10.02 -6.91
C LYS A 66 -16.26 -9.20 -5.89
N LEU A 67 -16.83 -8.09 -5.44
CA LEU A 67 -16.23 -7.26 -4.41
C LEU A 67 -16.03 -8.06 -3.12
N GLY A 68 -17.05 -8.81 -2.69
CA GLY A 68 -16.97 -9.67 -1.50
C GLY A 68 -15.80 -10.65 -1.57
N LYS A 69 -15.66 -11.39 -2.68
CA LYS A 69 -14.54 -12.31 -2.90
C LYS A 69 -13.18 -11.61 -2.90
N TRP A 70 -13.06 -10.45 -3.55
CA TRP A 70 -11.81 -9.69 -3.58
C TRP A 70 -11.43 -9.14 -2.21
N PHE A 71 -12.37 -8.58 -1.45
CA PHE A 71 -12.11 -8.09 -0.09
C PHE A 71 -11.77 -9.22 0.87
N TRP A 72 -12.47 -10.35 0.77
CA TRP A 72 -12.16 -11.53 1.57
C TRP A 72 -10.74 -12.03 1.28
N LYS A 73 -10.37 -12.17 0.00
CA LYS A 73 -9.03 -12.62 -0.38
C LYS A 73 -7.94 -11.64 0.06
N ARG A 74 -8.19 -10.34 -0.09
CA ARG A 74 -7.27 -9.29 0.39
C ARG A 74 -7.06 -9.37 1.90
N ARG A 75 -8.12 -9.62 2.66
CA ARG A 75 -8.02 -9.79 4.12
C ARG A 75 -7.20 -11.02 4.47
N GLU A 76 -7.44 -12.15 3.81
CA GLU A 76 -6.68 -13.39 4.01
C GLU A 76 -5.20 -13.18 3.68
N ASP A 77 -4.90 -12.54 2.55
CA ASP A 77 -3.54 -12.23 2.14
C ASP A 77 -2.86 -11.30 3.16
N ALA A 78 -3.54 -10.27 3.66
CA ALA A 78 -3.01 -9.37 4.68
C ALA A 78 -2.71 -10.10 6.00
N LEU A 79 -3.60 -11.00 6.43
CA LEU A 79 -3.41 -11.82 7.64
C LEU A 79 -2.27 -12.84 7.49
N SER A 80 -1.94 -13.22 6.26
CA SER A 80 -0.82 -14.15 5.99
C SER A 80 0.55 -13.49 6.01
N LEU A 81 0.63 -12.15 6.07
CA LEU A 81 1.90 -11.44 6.05
C LEU A 81 2.57 -11.49 7.43
N PRO A 82 3.89 -11.76 7.48
CA PRO A 82 4.63 -11.85 8.75
C PRO A 82 4.90 -10.47 9.38
N THR A 83 4.70 -9.39 8.63
CA THR A 83 4.98 -8.01 9.05
C THR A 83 3.80 -7.10 8.73
N GLN A 84 3.89 -5.84 9.19
CA GLN A 84 2.93 -4.78 8.85
C GLN A 84 3.11 -4.23 7.42
N HIS A 85 4.15 -4.68 6.69
CA HIS A 85 4.45 -4.16 5.36
C HIS A 85 3.68 -4.91 4.28
N SER A 86 3.41 -4.23 3.16
CA SER A 86 2.79 -4.90 2.01
C SER A 86 3.75 -5.93 1.40
N ARG A 87 3.21 -6.93 0.70
CA ARG A 87 4.01 -7.97 0.03
C ARG A 87 5.04 -7.40 -0.94
N GLY A 88 4.73 -6.27 -1.59
CA GLY A 88 5.66 -5.59 -2.48
C GLY A 88 6.83 -4.95 -1.73
N VAL A 89 6.56 -4.36 -0.56
CA VAL A 89 7.60 -3.81 0.31
C VAL A 89 8.45 -4.93 0.90
N GLU A 90 7.84 -6.01 1.39
CA GLU A 90 8.55 -7.21 1.86
C GLU A 90 9.48 -7.79 0.79
N TYR A 91 8.99 -7.93 -0.45
CA TYR A 91 9.81 -8.38 -1.57
C TYR A 91 11.01 -7.44 -1.81
N LEU A 92 10.79 -6.12 -1.79
CA LEU A 92 11.87 -5.15 -1.93
C LEU A 92 12.88 -5.19 -0.78
N LEU A 93 12.41 -5.44 0.45
CA LEU A 93 13.29 -5.60 1.62
C LEU A 93 14.15 -6.85 1.49
N VAL A 94 13.58 -7.98 1.09
CA VAL A 94 14.34 -9.22 0.84
C VAL A 94 15.43 -8.97 -0.20
N VAL A 95 15.07 -8.41 -1.36
CA VAL A 95 16.05 -8.12 -2.43
C VAL A 95 17.13 -7.16 -1.96
N ARG A 96 16.78 -6.13 -1.18
CA ARG A 96 17.76 -5.18 -0.64
C ARG A 96 18.65 -5.79 0.42
N SER A 97 18.13 -6.70 1.24
CA SER A 97 18.90 -7.44 2.24
C SER A 97 19.96 -8.30 1.57
N GLU A 98 19.60 -9.04 0.52
CA GLU A 98 20.56 -9.85 -0.25
C GLU A 98 21.68 -8.99 -0.86
N ILE A 99 21.34 -7.79 -1.36
CA ILE A 99 22.35 -6.86 -1.88
C ILE A 99 23.23 -6.34 -0.73
N ALA A 100 22.63 -5.97 0.40
CA ALA A 100 23.35 -5.44 1.56
C ALA A 100 24.35 -6.48 2.12
N ASP A 101 24.01 -7.77 2.09
CA ASP A 101 24.91 -8.85 2.51
C ASP A 101 26.19 -8.94 1.65
N THR A 102 26.16 -8.41 0.42
CA THR A 102 27.35 -8.32 -0.45
C THR A 102 28.18 -7.07 -0.24
N MET A 103 27.68 -6.11 0.55
CA MET A 103 28.36 -4.83 0.77
C MET A 103 29.37 -4.93 1.93
N THR A 104 30.41 -4.10 1.87
CA THR A 104 31.36 -3.96 2.98
C THR A 104 31.28 -2.55 3.55
N VAL A 105 31.24 -2.45 4.88
CA VAL A 105 31.06 -1.19 5.59
C VAL A 105 32.32 -0.89 6.39
N GLN A 106 32.87 0.32 6.22
CA GLN A 106 34.03 0.81 6.96
C GLN A 106 33.65 2.08 7.73
N PRO A 107 33.85 2.13 9.06
CA PRO A 107 33.56 3.35 9.82
C PRO A 107 34.53 4.47 9.45
N ILE A 108 34.01 5.68 9.27
CA ILE A 108 34.80 6.92 9.11
C ILE A 108 34.82 7.65 10.45
N ASP A 109 33.65 7.87 11.04
CA ASP A 109 33.47 8.42 12.39
C ASP A 109 32.18 7.90 13.05
N GLY A 110 31.69 8.56 14.11
CA GLY A 110 30.53 8.11 14.88
C GLY A 110 29.21 8.05 14.11
N TRP A 111 29.09 8.78 12.99
CA TRP A 111 27.85 8.86 12.20
C TRP A 111 28.06 8.55 10.72
N ARG A 112 29.31 8.59 10.23
CA ARG A 112 29.64 8.42 8.82
C ARG A 112 30.34 7.09 8.55
N PHE A 113 29.89 6.42 7.50
CA PHE A 113 30.36 5.11 7.08
C PHE A 113 30.67 5.12 5.59
N PHE A 114 31.79 4.52 5.19
CA PHE A 114 32.09 4.23 3.79
C PHE A 114 31.55 2.84 3.44
N VAL A 115 30.59 2.79 2.52
CA VAL A 115 29.97 1.54 2.06
C VAL A 115 30.50 1.25 0.66
N LYS A 116 31.12 0.06 0.49
CA LYS A 116 31.59 -0.45 -0.79
C LYS A 116 30.71 -1.58 -1.29
N GLY A 117 30.45 -1.60 -2.59
CA GLY A 117 29.63 -2.62 -3.24
C GLY A 117 28.24 -2.15 -3.65
N GLY A 118 27.42 -3.06 -4.17
CA GLY A 118 26.14 -2.71 -4.81
C GLY A 118 26.33 -2.02 -6.16
N LYS A 119 25.70 -0.86 -6.37
CA LYS A 119 25.81 -0.09 -7.63
C LYS A 119 27.01 0.84 -7.69
N MET A 120 27.38 1.43 -6.55
CA MET A 120 28.48 2.38 -6.43
C MET A 120 28.90 2.50 -4.96
N ASP A 121 30.16 2.79 -4.74
CA ASP A 121 30.67 3.10 -3.40
C ASP A 121 30.16 4.47 -2.95
N CYS A 122 29.77 4.59 -1.68
CA CYS A 122 29.21 5.83 -1.15
C CYS A 122 29.56 6.05 0.33
N VAL A 123 29.49 7.32 0.76
CA VAL A 123 29.51 7.69 2.18
C VAL A 123 28.07 7.81 2.66
N VAL A 124 27.71 7.09 3.71
CA VAL A 124 26.40 7.14 4.37
C VAL A 124 26.55 7.88 5.69
N ASP A 125 25.69 8.87 5.92
CA ASP A 125 25.63 9.66 7.15
C ASP A 125 24.31 9.35 7.88
N LEU A 126 24.41 8.90 9.14
CA LEU A 126 23.28 8.48 9.95
C LEU A 126 22.86 9.53 11.00
N GLU A 127 23.47 10.72 11.04
CA GLU A 127 23.15 11.74 12.04
C GLU A 127 21.70 12.28 11.91
N HIS A 128 21.09 12.16 10.73
CA HIS A 128 19.77 12.73 10.41
C HIS A 128 18.80 11.72 9.76
N GLY A 129 19.05 10.41 9.92
CA GLY A 129 18.33 9.32 9.25
C GLY A 129 16.93 9.01 9.80
#